data_AF-A0A2D6WTD9-F1
#
_entry.id   AF-A0A2D6WTD9-F1
#
_cell.length_a   1.000
_cell.length_b   1.000
_cell.length_c   1.000
_cell.angle_alpha   90.00
_cell.angle_beta   90.00
_cell.angle_gamma   90.00
#
_symmetry.space_group_name_H-M   'P 1'
#
loop_
_entity.id
_entity.type
_entity.pdbx_description
1 polymer ?
#
loop_
_entity_poly.entity_id
_entity_poly.type
_entity_poly.pdbx_seq_one_letter_code
_entity_poly.pdbx_strand_id
1 'polypeptide(L)'
;GYLPEGAVDLYVPHENFHREIGHFKRQRYTVEGTLFEGSDDDWDAYMAAHLPTAQDEEDLKELFNQQWVAEKPMSARQIASGIGAKA
;
A
#
# COMPACT_ATOMS: atom_id res chain seq x y z
N GLY A 1 -9.74 -5.11 -9.56
CA GLY A 1 -8.60 -5.69 -8.80
C GLY A 1 -9.02 -7.03 -8.23
N TYR A 2 -8.09 -7.82 -7.71
CA TYR A 2 -8.39 -9.07 -6.99
C TYR A 2 -8.46 -8.79 -5.49
N LEU A 3 -9.35 -7.87 -5.10
CA LEU A 3 -9.63 -7.61 -3.69
C LEU A 3 -10.81 -8.48 -3.26
N PRO A 4 -10.85 -8.99 -2.02
CA PRO A 4 -12.00 -9.73 -1.50
C PRO A 4 -13.30 -8.92 -1.62
N GLU A 5 -14.43 -9.62 -1.71
CA GLU A 5 -15.74 -8.96 -1.72
C GLU A 5 -15.93 -8.13 -0.43
N GLY A 6 -16.30 -6.86 -0.58
CA GLY A 6 -16.45 -5.92 0.54
C GLY A 6 -15.15 -5.24 1.00
N ALA A 7 -14.00 -5.54 0.38
CA ALA A 7 -12.77 -4.80 0.64
C ALA A 7 -12.86 -3.36 0.11
N VAL A 8 -12.18 -2.45 0.79
CA VAL A 8 -12.05 -1.05 0.36
C VAL A 8 -11.21 -0.98 -0.91
N ASP A 9 -11.62 -0.15 -1.86
CA ASP A 9 -10.89 0.07 -3.09
C ASP A 9 -9.54 0.75 -2.83
N LEU A 10 -8.49 0.21 -3.44
CA LEU A 10 -7.17 0.82 -3.44
C LEU A 10 -7.14 1.99 -4.42
N TYR A 11 -6.47 3.08 -4.04
CA TYR A 11 -6.28 4.26 -4.87
C TYR A 11 -4.81 4.68 -4.89
N VAL A 12 -4.45 5.48 -5.89
CA VAL A 12 -3.13 6.11 -5.98
C VAL A 12 -3.23 7.51 -5.40
N PRO A 13 -2.37 7.90 -4.45
CA PRO A 13 -2.38 9.26 -3.92
C PRO A 13 -1.99 10.27 -5.01
N HIS A 14 -2.41 11.52 -4.83
CA HIS A 14 -2.08 12.61 -5.75
C HIS A 14 -0.56 12.75 -5.91
N GLU A 15 -0.10 13.12 -7.10
CA GLU A 15 1.33 13.23 -7.43
C GLU A 15 2.11 14.26 -6.60
N ASN A 16 1.41 15.08 -5.81
CA ASN A 16 1.99 16.11 -4.95
C ASN A 16 2.23 15.59 -3.53
N PHE A 17 1.59 14.48 -3.15
CA PHE A 17 1.73 13.86 -1.85
C PHE A 17 3.14 13.30 -1.67
N HIS A 18 3.73 13.53 -0.49
CA HIS A 18 4.99 12.95 -0.04
C HIS A 18 6.16 13.03 -1.04
N ARG A 19 6.48 14.26 -1.50
CA ARG A 19 7.53 14.49 -2.50
C ARG A 19 8.83 15.01 -1.89
N GLU A 20 9.95 14.35 -2.24
CA GLU A 20 11.30 14.79 -1.89
C GLU A 20 12.05 15.54 -3.02
N ILE A 21 11.43 15.65 -4.20
CA ILE A 21 12.01 16.28 -5.39
C ILE A 21 10.98 17.09 -6.18
N GLY A 22 11.45 18.02 -7.02
CA GLY A 22 10.61 18.82 -7.92
C GLY A 22 9.94 20.03 -7.24
N HIS A 23 8.92 20.57 -7.89
CA HIS A 23 8.23 21.79 -7.47
C HIS A 23 7.55 21.66 -6.10
N PHE A 24 6.92 20.51 -5.84
CA PHE A 24 6.19 20.23 -4.60
C PHE A 24 7.06 19.60 -3.49
N LYS A 25 8.40 19.66 -3.63
CA LYS A 25 9.33 19.09 -2.65
C LYS A 25 9.09 19.66 -1.25
N ARG A 26 8.99 18.77 -0.25
CA ARG A 26 8.87 19.09 1.19
C ARG A 26 7.68 19.99 1.54
N GLN A 27 6.72 20.12 0.63
CA GLN A 27 5.45 20.78 0.91
C GLN A 27 4.45 19.73 1.42
N ARG A 28 3.57 20.15 2.33
CA ARG A 28 2.58 19.26 2.96
C ARG A 28 1.31 19.25 2.13
N TYR A 29 1.24 18.37 1.14
CA TYR A 29 0.00 18.09 0.40
C TYR A 29 -0.63 16.80 0.93
N THR A 30 -1.95 16.74 1.00
CA THR A 30 -2.73 15.53 1.35
C THR A 30 -2.73 14.53 0.19
N VAL A 31 -3.21 13.30 0.44
CA VAL A 31 -3.35 12.26 -0.61
C VAL A 31 -4.34 12.65 -1.70
N GLU A 32 -5.22 13.62 -1.46
CA GLU A 32 -6.14 14.21 -2.45
C GLU A 32 -5.48 15.35 -3.25
N GLY A 33 -4.27 15.79 -2.88
CA GLY A 33 -3.56 16.87 -3.57
C GLY A 33 -3.88 18.28 -3.08
N THR A 34 -4.52 18.42 -1.93
CA THR A 34 -4.75 19.73 -1.30
C THR A 34 -3.61 20.11 -0.36
N LEU A 35 -3.27 21.39 -0.25
CA LEU A 35 -2.29 21.86 0.73
C LEU A 35 -2.87 21.66 2.13
N PHE A 36 -2.12 21.00 3.00
CA PHE A 36 -2.52 20.72 4.37
C PHE A 36 -2.55 22.00 5.21
N GLU A 37 -3.60 22.16 6.01
CA GLU A 37 -3.75 23.23 6.98
C GLU A 37 -3.85 22.61 8.38
N GLY A 38 -3.00 23.02 9.32
CA GLY A 38 -2.97 22.45 10.66
C GLY A 38 -1.61 22.65 11.34
N SER A 39 -1.49 22.10 12.55
CA SER A 39 -0.23 22.09 13.30
C SER A 39 0.74 21.02 12.80
N ASP A 40 1.96 21.03 13.34
CA ASP A 40 2.94 19.97 13.09
C ASP A 40 2.46 18.62 13.66
N ASP A 41 1.85 18.63 14.85
CA ASP A 41 1.30 17.42 15.48
C ASP A 41 0.15 16.84 14.64
N ASP A 42 -0.71 17.69 14.07
CA ASP A 42 -1.79 17.25 13.17
C ASP A 42 -1.22 16.63 11.89
N TRP A 43 -0.12 17.19 11.37
CA TRP A 43 0.55 16.64 10.20
C TRP A 43 1.20 15.28 10.50
N ASP A 44 1.89 15.15 11.63
CA ASP A 44 2.52 13.89 12.03
C ASP A 44 1.48 12.78 12.24
N ALA A 45 0.34 13.12 12.85
CA ALA A 45 -0.80 12.21 12.97
C ALA A 45 -1.40 11.84 11.60
N TYR A 46 -1.55 12.80 10.69
CA TYR A 46 -2.02 12.55 9.32
C TYR A 46 -1.07 11.59 8.58
N MET A 47 0.24 11.80 8.71
CA MET A 47 1.26 10.96 8.08
C MET A 47 1.26 9.54 8.62
N ALA A 48 1.13 9.36 9.94
CA ALA A 48 1.01 8.03 10.56
C ALA A 48 -0.24 7.27 10.12
N ALA A 49 -1.31 7.97 9.71
CA ALA A 49 -2.53 7.35 9.21
C ALA A 49 -2.45 6.95 7.71
N HIS A 50 -1.53 7.54 6.94
CA HIS A 50 -1.45 7.35 5.48
C HIS A 50 -0.17 6.64 5.02
N LEU A 51 0.83 6.51 5.89
CA LEU A 51 2.07 5.78 5.61
C LEU A 51 2.35 4.74 6.70
N PRO A 52 3.05 3.66 6.35
CA PRO A 52 3.53 2.71 7.35
C PRO A 52 4.37 3.40 8.41
N THR A 53 4.04 3.11 9.67
CA THR A 53 4.83 3.52 10.84
C THR A 53 5.94 2.52 11.12
N ALA A 54 6.85 2.87 12.03
CA ALA A 54 7.88 1.95 12.50
C ALA A 54 7.28 0.69 13.15
N GLN A 55 6.12 0.80 13.82
CA GLN A 55 5.45 -0.37 14.40
C GLN A 55 4.86 -1.26 13.31
N ASP A 56 4.27 -0.68 12.26
CA ASP A 56 3.75 -1.46 11.12
C ASP A 56 4.87 -2.27 10.44
N GLU A 57 6.09 -1.71 10.35
CA GLU A 57 7.26 -2.44 9.84
C GLU A 57 7.67 -3.62 10.73
N GLU A 58 7.59 -3.49 12.05
CA GLU A 58 7.86 -4.60 12.98
C GLU A 58 6.77 -5.66 12.91
N ASP A 59 5.49 -5.26 12.88
CA ASP A 59 4.35 -6.17 12.78
C ASP A 59 4.36 -6.93 11.45
N LEU A 60 4.78 -6.27 10.35
CA LEU A 60 4.96 -6.90 9.05
C LEU A 60 5.96 -8.06 9.09
N LYS A 61 7.06 -7.93 9.86
CA LYS A 61 8.04 -9.02 10.01
C LYS A 61 7.42 -10.25 10.65
N GLU A 62 6.52 -10.07 11.61
CA GLU A 62 5.83 -11.19 12.24
C GLU A 62 4.79 -11.83 11.33
N LEU A 63 4.11 -11.04 10.48
CA LEU A 63 3.20 -11.58 9.47
C LEU A 63 3.90 -12.51 8.48
N PHE A 64 5.18 -12.28 8.16
CA PHE A 64 5.96 -13.18 7.31
C PHE A 64 6.16 -14.59 7.90
N ASN A 65 5.98 -14.77 9.21
CA ASN A 65 6.02 -16.07 9.87
C ASN A 65 4.69 -16.83 9.77
N GLN A 66 3.63 -16.19 9.26
CA GLN A 66 2.27 -16.72 9.17
C GLN A 66 1.86 -17.02 7.73
N GLN A 67 0.78 -17.77 7.54
CA GLN A 67 0.15 -17.93 6.22
C GLN A 67 -0.75 -16.71 5.92
N TRP A 68 -0.13 -15.59 5.54
CA TRP A 68 -0.83 -14.30 5.35
C TRP A 68 -1.25 -14.01 3.90
N VAL A 69 -0.68 -14.72 2.92
CA VAL A 69 -1.06 -14.63 1.51
C VAL A 69 -1.93 -15.83 1.15
N ALA A 70 -3.12 -15.57 0.59
CA ALA A 70 -3.99 -16.62 0.10
C ALA A 70 -3.36 -17.38 -1.08
N GLU A 71 -3.44 -18.71 -1.04
CA GLU A 71 -3.00 -19.53 -2.17
C GLU A 71 -3.91 -19.29 -3.38
N LYS A 72 -3.30 -18.95 -4.52
CA LYS A 72 -4.00 -18.85 -5.79
C LYS A 72 -3.88 -20.19 -6.53
N PRO A 73 -4.93 -21.03 -6.57
CA PRO A 73 -4.88 -22.26 -7.34
C PRO A 73 -4.67 -21.94 -8.82
N MET A 74 -3.86 -22.77 -9.50
CA MET A 74 -3.66 -22.63 -10.94
C MET A 74 -4.99 -22.81 -11.67
N SER A 75 -5.27 -21.94 -12.64
CA SER A 75 -6.46 -22.10 -13.48
C SER A 75 -6.32 -23.33 -14.38
N ALA A 76 -7.46 -23.92 -14.80
CA ALA A 76 -7.48 -25.05 -15.73
C ALA A 76 -6.68 -24.79 -17.02
N ARG A 77 -6.66 -23.53 -17.49
CA ARG A 77 -5.88 -23.10 -18.66
C ARG A 77 -4.36 -23.13 -18.42
N GLN A 78 -3.90 -22.78 -17.22
CA GLN A 78 -2.47 -22.81 -16.86
C GLN A 78 -1.96 -24.24 -16.69
N ILE A 79 -2.79 -25.11 -16.11
CA ILE A 79 -2.49 -26.55 -16.00
C ILE A 79 -2.40 -27.19 -17.39
N ALA A 80 -3.35 -26.89 -18.27
CA ALA A 80 -3.37 -27.40 -19.64
C ALA A 80 -2.19 -26.91 -20.50
N SER A 81 -1.64 -25.72 -20.21
CA SER A 81 -0.48 -25.17 -20.93
C SER A 81 0.88 -25.67 -20.42
N GLY A 82 0.91 -26.60 -19.45
CA GLY A 82 2.15 -27.15 -18.89
C GLY A 82 2.93 -26.19 -17.98
N ILE A 83 2.36 -25.04 -17.61
CA ILE A 83 2.96 -24.14 -16.64
C ILE A 83 2.82 -24.82 -15.27
N GLY A 84 3.96 -25.18 -14.66
CA GLY A 84 4.00 -25.92 -13.39
C GLY A 84 4.20 -27.43 -13.52
N ALA A 85 4.43 -27.96 -14.73
CA ALA A 85 5.00 -29.30 -14.88
C ALA A 85 6.40 -29.30 -14.23
N LYS A 86 6.57 -30.11 -13.18
CA LYS A 86 7.82 -30.21 -12.43
C LYS A 86 8.99 -30.50 -13.38
N ALA A 87 10.13 -29.84 -13.14
CA ALA A 87 11.43 -30.33 -13.59
C ALA A 87 11.75 -31.68 -12.90
#